data_AF-A0AAJ6VZB2-F1
#
_entry.id   AF-A0AAJ6VZB2-F1
#
_cell.length_a   1.000
_cell.length_b   1.000
_cell.length_c   1.000
_cell.angle_alpha   90.00
_cell.angle_beta   90.00
_cell.angle_gamma   90.00
#
_symmetry.space_group_name_H-M   'P 1'
#
loop_
_entity.id
_entity.type
_entity.pdbx_description
1 polymer ?
#
loop_
_entity_poly.entity_id
_entity_poly.type
_entity_poly.pdbx_seq_one_letter_code
_entity_poly.pdbx_strand_id
1 'polypeptide(L)'
;MATANDRAVLEVLFNPLFAEIPPETDDLDDDVKDWTPSNLEVKAVALAETGRYRESLEMLTSLLARNDVSHLDRASLLNDSAQVKRLLGDTTGARQDIESVLELRVNRRAQRQALVQKAILERLDGRPENGLALMRQAAALGSRFARTQLAVHKENPYAALCNQMLNRMFAELRGECQ
;
A
#
# COMPACT_ATOMS: atom_id res chain seq x y z
N MET A 1 -16.42 -8.81 23.03
CA MET A 1 -16.34 -7.97 21.82
C MET A 1 -14.89 -7.56 21.68
N ALA A 2 -14.23 -7.89 20.58
CA ALA A 2 -12.86 -7.43 20.33
C ALA A 2 -12.88 -5.90 20.18
N THR A 3 -12.06 -5.19 20.95
CA THR A 3 -11.89 -3.74 20.81
C THR A 3 -11.20 -3.42 19.49
N ALA A 4 -11.26 -2.15 19.05
CA ALA A 4 -10.51 -1.71 17.86
C ALA A 4 -9.01 -1.99 17.99
N ASN A 5 -8.48 -1.91 19.22
CA ASN A 5 -7.10 -2.27 19.53
C ASN A 5 -6.85 -3.78 19.37
N ASP A 6 -7.74 -4.63 19.89
CA ASP A 6 -7.60 -6.08 19.76
C ASP A 6 -7.67 -6.53 18.29
N ARG A 7 -8.50 -5.88 17.48
CA ARG A 7 -8.62 -6.16 16.05
C ARG A 7 -7.35 -5.78 15.30
N ALA A 8 -6.76 -4.62 15.59
CA ALA A 8 -5.47 -4.20 15.03
C ALA A 8 -4.33 -5.14 15.44
N VAL A 9 -4.30 -5.59 16.71
CA VAL A 9 -3.31 -6.56 17.20
C VAL A 9 -3.46 -7.92 16.50
N LEU A 10 -4.68 -8.42 16.34
CA LEU A 10 -4.95 -9.68 15.65
C LEU A 10 -4.62 -9.61 14.15
N GLU A 11 -4.93 -8.50 13.50
CA GLU A 11 -4.59 -8.28 12.10
C GLU A 11 -3.08 -8.19 11.87
N VAL A 12 -2.35 -7.60 12.81
CA VAL A 12 -0.87 -7.60 12.82
C VAL A 12 -0.29 -9.00 13.08
N LEU A 13 -0.92 -9.81 13.93
CA LEU A 13 -0.49 -11.17 14.25
C LEU A 13 -0.67 -12.15 13.09
N PHE A 14 -1.85 -12.13 12.46
CA PHE A 14 -2.22 -13.07 11.41
C PHE A 14 -1.94 -12.54 10.00
N ASN A 15 -1.70 -11.24 9.88
CA ASN A 15 -1.37 -10.61 8.61
C ASN A 15 -0.22 -9.59 8.71
N PRO A 16 0.99 -10.03 9.15
CA PRO A 16 2.14 -9.14 9.30
C PRO A 16 2.68 -8.57 7.97
N LEU A 17 2.06 -8.93 6.84
CA LEU A 17 2.44 -8.61 5.47
C LEU A 17 1.32 -7.95 4.64
N PHE A 18 0.04 -8.17 4.95
CA PHE A 18 -1.08 -7.50 4.30
C PHE A 18 -1.93 -6.78 5.34
N ALA A 19 -1.59 -5.53 5.60
CA ALA A 19 -2.69 -4.59 5.70
C ALA A 19 -3.00 -4.19 4.25
N GLU A 20 -4.24 -4.42 3.80
CA GLU A 20 -4.80 -3.49 2.81
C GLU A 20 -4.39 -2.10 3.26
N ILE A 21 -3.71 -1.33 2.41
CA ILE A 21 -3.32 0.03 2.78
C ILE A 21 -4.65 0.70 3.11
N PRO A 22 -4.95 0.98 4.39
CA PRO A 22 -6.22 1.56 4.72
C PRO A 22 -6.25 2.91 4.00
N PRO A 23 -7.39 3.34 3.44
CA PRO A 23 -7.50 4.72 3.01
C PRO A 23 -7.13 5.60 4.21
N GLU A 24 -6.00 6.30 4.11
CA GLU A 24 -5.59 7.21 5.18
C GLU A 24 -6.61 8.34 5.24
N THR A 25 -7.39 8.39 6.32
CA THR A 25 -8.25 9.53 6.61
C THR A 25 -7.37 10.71 7.00
N ASP A 26 -7.61 11.84 6.33
CA ASP A 26 -6.82 13.09 6.33
C ASP A 26 -6.89 13.87 7.66
N ASP A 27 -6.76 13.21 8.80
CA ASP A 27 -6.96 13.89 10.09
C ASP A 27 -5.82 14.88 10.44
N LEU A 28 -4.80 15.05 9.58
CA LEU A 28 -3.60 15.85 9.87
C LEU A 28 -3.06 16.75 8.72
N ASP A 29 -3.74 16.86 7.57
CA ASP A 29 -3.28 17.75 6.49
C ASP A 29 -4.21 18.96 6.33
N ASP A 30 -3.84 20.10 6.91
CA ASP A 30 -4.46 21.40 6.61
C ASP A 30 -4.17 21.87 5.17
N ASP A 31 -3.22 21.22 4.46
CA ASP A 31 -2.77 21.57 3.10
C ASP A 31 -3.59 20.87 1.97
N VAL A 32 -4.54 19.97 2.28
CA VAL A 32 -5.28 19.16 1.27
C VAL A 32 -6.78 19.53 1.23
N LYS A 33 -7.12 20.79 1.49
CA LYS A 33 -8.54 21.24 1.45
C LYS A 33 -9.19 21.21 0.06
N ASP A 34 -8.42 21.12 -1.02
CA ASP A 34 -8.91 21.39 -2.37
C ASP A 34 -8.93 20.20 -3.34
N TRP A 35 -8.56 18.99 -2.91
CA TRP A 35 -8.63 17.82 -3.80
C TRP A 35 -9.88 16.99 -3.52
N THR A 36 -10.70 16.82 -4.57
CA THR A 36 -11.86 15.92 -4.55
C THR A 36 -11.73 14.95 -5.74
N PRO A 37 -11.80 13.63 -5.51
CA PRO A 37 -11.73 12.66 -6.59
C PRO A 37 -12.91 12.83 -7.54
N SER A 38 -12.68 12.57 -8.81
CA SER A 38 -13.76 12.63 -9.80
C SER A 38 -14.80 11.53 -9.55
N ASN A 39 -16.05 11.77 -9.95
CA ASN A 39 -17.11 10.75 -9.86
C ASN A 39 -16.77 9.44 -10.59
N LEU A 40 -15.91 9.50 -11.62
CA LEU A 40 -15.47 8.32 -12.37
C LEU A 40 -14.38 7.55 -11.61
N GLU A 41 -13.46 8.25 -10.96
CA GLU A 41 -12.45 7.65 -10.08
C GLU A 41 -13.11 6.93 -8.90
N VAL A 42 -14.07 7.57 -8.22
CA VAL A 42 -14.83 6.94 -7.13
C VAL A 42 -15.53 5.65 -7.59
N LYS A 43 -16.07 5.63 -8.82
CA LYS A 43 -16.66 4.41 -9.39
C LYS A 43 -15.62 3.32 -9.64
N ALA A 44 -14.44 3.69 -10.12
CA ALA A 44 -13.36 2.74 -10.34
C ALA A 44 -12.87 2.12 -9.02
N VAL A 45 -12.77 2.91 -7.96
CA VAL A 45 -12.44 2.42 -6.61
C VAL A 45 -13.53 1.48 -6.09
N ALA A 46 -14.81 1.83 -6.23
CA ALA A 46 -15.92 0.95 -5.81
C ALA A 46 -15.93 -0.40 -6.56
N LEU A 47 -15.52 -0.43 -7.84
CA LEU A 47 -15.32 -1.68 -8.56
C LEU A 47 -14.19 -2.52 -7.94
N ALA A 48 -13.07 -1.89 -7.57
CA ALA A 48 -11.98 -2.59 -6.91
C ALA A 48 -12.40 -3.13 -5.53
N GLU A 49 -13.12 -2.35 -4.72
CA GLU A 49 -13.63 -2.77 -3.41
C GLU A 49 -14.58 -3.98 -3.48
N THR A 50 -15.29 -4.14 -4.60
CA THR A 50 -16.17 -5.31 -4.86
C THR A 50 -15.44 -6.49 -5.52
N GLY A 51 -14.11 -6.42 -5.64
CA GLY A 51 -13.28 -7.48 -6.23
C GLY A 51 -13.28 -7.49 -7.77
N ARG A 52 -13.90 -6.50 -8.43
CA ARG A 52 -13.97 -6.37 -9.89
C ARG A 52 -12.73 -5.65 -10.44
N TYR A 53 -11.56 -6.20 -10.12
CA TYR A 53 -10.26 -5.55 -10.37
C TYR A 53 -9.99 -5.27 -11.86
N ARG A 54 -10.37 -6.18 -12.77
CA ARG A 54 -10.17 -5.96 -14.21
C ARG A 54 -10.97 -4.77 -14.73
N GLU A 55 -12.24 -4.68 -14.34
CA GLU A 55 -13.12 -3.59 -14.75
C GLU A 55 -12.71 -2.26 -14.14
N SER A 56 -12.26 -2.27 -12.88
CA SER A 56 -11.64 -1.10 -12.25
C SER A 56 -10.40 -0.64 -13.02
N LEU A 57 -9.49 -1.56 -13.38
CA LEU A 57 -8.27 -1.23 -14.11
C LEU A 57 -8.57 -0.66 -15.52
N GLU A 58 -9.53 -1.24 -16.23
CA GLU A 58 -9.98 -0.72 -17.53
C GLU A 58 -10.51 0.71 -17.42
N MET A 59 -11.30 1.00 -16.38
CA MET A 59 -11.82 2.34 -16.11
C MET A 59 -10.70 3.32 -15.78
N LEU A 60 -9.78 2.96 -14.88
CA LEU A 60 -8.62 3.80 -14.50
C LEU A 60 -7.72 4.08 -15.70
N THR A 61 -7.44 3.07 -16.53
CA THR A 61 -6.64 3.21 -17.75
C THR A 61 -7.32 4.15 -18.75
N SER A 62 -8.64 4.03 -18.91
CA SER A 62 -9.42 4.91 -19.78
C SER A 62 -9.40 6.36 -19.30
N LEU A 63 -9.41 6.59 -17.99
CA LEU A 63 -9.27 7.93 -17.40
C LEU A 63 -7.87 8.49 -17.62
N LEU A 64 -6.82 7.70 -17.35
CA LEU A 64 -5.42 8.10 -17.53
C LEU A 64 -5.08 8.45 -18.98
N ALA A 65 -5.74 7.83 -19.96
CA ALA A 65 -5.57 8.10 -21.39
C ALA A 65 -6.14 9.45 -21.84
N ARG A 66 -6.94 10.14 -21.01
CA ARG A 66 -7.50 11.43 -21.38
C ARG A 66 -6.46 12.55 -21.27
N ASN A 67 -6.49 13.47 -22.23
CA ASN A 67 -5.57 14.60 -22.30
C ASN A 67 -5.92 15.76 -21.35
N ASP A 68 -7.13 15.76 -20.78
CA ASP A 68 -7.67 16.82 -19.92
C ASP A 68 -7.42 16.57 -18.42
N VAL A 69 -6.77 15.46 -18.06
CA VAL A 69 -6.50 15.09 -16.66
C VAL A 69 -5.40 15.98 -16.09
N SER A 70 -5.70 16.68 -15.00
CA SER A 70 -4.71 17.48 -14.28
C SER A 70 -3.59 16.59 -13.72
N HIS A 71 -2.41 17.14 -13.47
CA HIS A 71 -1.33 16.37 -12.83
C HIS A 71 -1.74 15.82 -11.45
N LEU A 72 -2.60 16.55 -10.74
CA LEU A 72 -3.13 16.17 -9.44
C LEU A 72 -4.00 14.92 -9.52
N ASP A 73 -4.98 14.92 -10.43
CA ASP A 73 -5.87 13.78 -10.67
C ASP A 73 -5.10 12.59 -11.25
N ARG A 74 -4.14 12.87 -12.14
CA ARG A 74 -3.27 11.83 -12.71
C ARG A 74 -2.49 11.10 -11.62
N ALA A 75 -1.95 11.82 -10.63
CA ALA A 75 -1.24 11.18 -9.52
C ALA A 75 -2.17 10.31 -8.66
N SER A 76 -3.42 10.72 -8.43
CA SER A 76 -4.40 9.91 -7.72
C SER A 76 -4.77 8.64 -8.50
N LEU A 77 -5.14 8.79 -9.77
CA LEU A 77 -5.47 7.68 -10.66
C LEU A 77 -4.33 6.65 -10.80
N LEU A 78 -3.08 7.12 -10.86
CA LEU A 78 -1.91 6.24 -10.88
C LEU A 78 -1.73 5.48 -9.56
N ASN A 79 -1.99 6.12 -8.41
CA ASN A 79 -1.95 5.43 -7.11
C ASN A 79 -3.00 4.31 -7.02
N ASP A 80 -4.23 4.58 -7.45
CA ASP A 80 -5.31 3.58 -7.48
C ASP A 80 -5.00 2.47 -8.49
N SER A 81 -4.52 2.84 -9.68
CA SER A 81 -4.10 1.89 -10.72
C SER A 81 -2.99 0.97 -10.22
N ALA A 82 -1.98 1.51 -9.52
CA ALA A 82 -0.92 0.71 -8.94
C ALA A 82 -1.45 -0.31 -7.92
N GLN A 83 -2.40 0.10 -7.09
CA GLN A 83 -3.03 -0.78 -6.11
C GLN A 83 -3.80 -1.92 -6.81
N VAL A 84 -4.61 -1.60 -7.82
CA VAL A 84 -5.38 -2.58 -8.58
C VAL A 84 -4.47 -3.54 -9.36
N LYS A 85 -3.41 -3.04 -10.00
CA LYS A 85 -2.40 -3.87 -10.67
C LYS A 85 -1.72 -4.82 -9.70
N ARG A 86 -1.34 -4.36 -8.49
CA ARG A 86 -0.80 -5.22 -7.43
C ARG A 86 -1.79 -6.32 -7.03
N LEU A 87 -3.08 -6.00 -6.88
CA LEU A 87 -4.13 -6.98 -6.56
C LEU A 87 -4.35 -8.02 -7.68
N LEU A 88 -4.10 -7.65 -8.93
CA LEU A 88 -4.10 -8.55 -10.09
C LEU A 88 -2.79 -9.35 -10.24
N GLY A 89 -1.78 -9.09 -9.41
CA GLY A 89 -0.46 -9.72 -9.47
C GLY A 89 0.52 -9.06 -10.45
N ASP A 90 0.14 -7.96 -11.10
CA ASP A 90 1.02 -7.17 -11.96
C ASP A 90 1.88 -6.20 -11.12
N THR A 91 2.92 -6.75 -10.50
CA THR A 91 3.85 -5.97 -9.66
C THR A 91 4.74 -5.03 -10.49
N THR A 92 5.04 -5.40 -11.74
CA THR A 92 5.86 -4.59 -12.65
C THR A 92 5.09 -3.34 -13.08
N GLY A 93 3.84 -3.49 -13.55
CA GLY A 93 3.00 -2.36 -13.91
C GLY A 93 2.65 -1.49 -12.72
N ALA A 94 2.44 -2.08 -11.53
CA ALA A 94 2.23 -1.31 -10.31
C ALA A 94 3.45 -0.43 -9.97
N ARG A 95 4.67 -0.95 -10.16
CA ARG A 95 5.92 -0.20 -9.92
C ARG A 95 6.06 1.00 -10.87
N GLN A 96 5.72 0.82 -12.14
CA GLN A 96 5.75 1.89 -13.14
C GLN A 96 4.79 3.04 -12.78
N ASP A 97 3.57 2.70 -12.36
CA ASP A 97 2.59 3.70 -11.94
C ASP A 97 3.06 4.46 -10.69
N ILE A 98 3.59 3.74 -9.69
CA ILE A 98 4.16 4.32 -8.47
C ILE A 98 5.32 5.28 -8.78
N GLU A 99 6.24 4.89 -9.67
CA GLU A 99 7.36 5.74 -10.06
C GLU A 99 6.86 7.01 -10.77
N SER A 100 5.86 6.89 -11.62
CA SER A 100 5.21 8.02 -12.27
C SER A 100 4.60 9.00 -11.25
N VAL A 101 3.96 8.51 -10.18
CA VAL A 101 3.45 9.37 -9.09
C VAL A 101 4.57 10.13 -8.38
N LEU A 102 5.68 9.44 -8.09
CA LEU A 102 6.83 10.03 -7.40
C LEU A 102 7.58 11.04 -8.26
N GLU A 103 7.54 10.89 -9.58
CA GLU A 103 8.09 11.86 -10.55
C GLU A 103 7.22 13.12 -10.65
N LEU A 104 5.89 12.98 -10.60
CA LEU A 104 4.94 14.10 -10.69
C LEU A 104 5.09 15.10 -9.53
N ARG A 105 5.42 14.62 -8.32
CA ARG A 105 5.65 15.44 -7.11
C ARG A 105 4.55 16.47 -6.80
N VAL A 106 3.31 16.18 -7.18
CA VAL A 106 2.21 17.15 -7.16
C VAL A 106 1.75 17.54 -5.76
N ASN A 107 1.72 16.60 -4.83
CA ASN A 107 1.34 16.85 -3.44
C ASN A 107 1.91 15.77 -2.52
N ARG A 108 1.88 16.02 -1.20
CA ARG A 108 2.42 15.11 -0.18
C ARG A 108 1.58 13.84 -0.01
N ARG A 109 0.25 13.93 -0.13
CA ARG A 109 -0.68 12.79 -0.01
C ARG A 109 -0.40 11.71 -1.07
N ALA A 110 -0.34 12.08 -2.34
CA ALA A 110 -0.04 11.17 -3.44
C ALA A 110 1.36 10.56 -3.29
N GLN A 111 2.35 11.37 -2.89
CA GLN A 111 3.72 10.90 -2.65
C GLN A 111 3.81 9.91 -1.48
N ARG A 112 3.18 10.19 -0.34
CA ARG A 112 3.24 9.28 0.81
C ARG A 112 2.55 7.95 0.51
N GLN A 113 1.42 7.97 -0.21
CA GLN A 113 0.76 6.77 -0.69
C GLN A 113 1.67 5.96 -1.61
N ALA A 114 2.27 6.59 -2.62
CA ALA A 114 3.19 5.93 -3.55
C ALA A 114 4.40 5.33 -2.82
N LEU A 115 4.97 6.04 -1.84
CA LEU A 115 6.09 5.54 -1.01
C LEU A 115 5.69 4.31 -0.18
N VAL A 116 4.49 4.31 0.42
CA VAL A 116 3.96 3.14 1.14
C VAL A 116 3.80 1.95 0.20
N GLN A 117 3.20 2.17 -0.97
CA GLN A 117 3.03 1.11 -1.97
C GLN A 117 4.37 0.55 -2.44
N LYS A 118 5.36 1.42 -2.69
CA LYS A 118 6.72 1.02 -3.07
C LYS A 118 7.40 0.22 -1.95
N ALA A 119 7.23 0.64 -0.70
CA ALA A 119 7.79 -0.06 0.46
C ALA A 119 7.29 -1.50 0.57
N ILE A 120 6.00 -1.72 0.31
CA ILE A 120 5.38 -3.06 0.28
C ILE A 120 5.98 -3.90 -0.84
N LEU A 121 6.12 -3.34 -2.06
CA LEU A 121 6.73 -4.06 -3.18
C LEU A 121 8.19 -4.45 -2.93
N GLU A 122 9.02 -3.55 -2.36
CA GLU A 122 10.40 -3.89 -1.98
C GLU A 122 10.45 -5.04 -0.97
N ARG A 123 9.53 -5.07 0.00
CA ARG A 123 9.45 -6.17 0.97
C ARG A 123 9.03 -7.48 0.32
N LEU A 124 8.09 -7.46 -0.63
CA LEU A 124 7.68 -8.63 -1.40
C LEU A 124 8.83 -9.19 -2.25
N ASP A 125 9.69 -8.31 -2.77
CA ASP A 125 10.89 -8.68 -3.53
C ASP A 125 12.06 -9.15 -2.65
N GLY A 126 11.85 -9.37 -1.34
CA GLY A 126 12.89 -9.81 -0.42
C GLY A 126 13.91 -8.71 -0.07
N ARG A 127 13.56 -7.43 -0.27
CA ARG A 127 14.40 -6.25 0.05
C ARG A 127 13.80 -5.44 1.21
N PRO A 128 13.65 -6.01 2.42
CA PRO A 128 12.95 -5.38 3.53
C PRO A 128 13.61 -4.08 4.01
N GLU A 129 14.94 -3.96 3.93
CA GLU A 129 15.66 -2.74 4.33
C GLU A 129 15.32 -1.54 3.43
N ASN A 130 15.19 -1.79 2.11
CA ASN A 130 14.71 -0.78 1.17
C ASN A 130 13.28 -0.37 1.50
N GLY A 131 12.42 -1.35 1.79
CA GLY A 131 11.05 -1.13 2.21
C GLY A 131 10.97 -0.27 3.49
N LEU A 132 11.82 -0.54 4.48
CA LEU A 132 11.89 0.23 5.72
C LEU A 132 12.36 1.67 5.48
N ALA A 133 13.33 1.88 4.59
CA ALA A 133 13.77 3.23 4.22
C ALA A 133 12.62 4.04 3.57
N LEU A 134 11.87 3.43 2.65
CA LEU A 134 10.70 4.04 2.02
C LEU A 134 9.57 4.32 3.02
N MET A 135 9.34 3.40 3.96
CA MET A 135 8.34 3.59 5.02
C MET A 135 8.70 4.76 5.93
N ARG A 136 9.99 4.94 6.28
CA ARG A 136 10.45 6.13 7.02
C ARG A 136 10.20 7.43 6.27
N GLN A 137 10.43 7.43 4.95
CA GLN A 137 10.13 8.60 4.11
C GLN A 137 8.62 8.90 4.09
N ALA A 138 7.77 7.89 3.89
CA ALA A 138 6.32 8.06 3.94
C ALA A 138 5.83 8.58 5.30
N ALA A 139 6.38 8.07 6.40
CA ALA A 139 6.08 8.53 7.75
C ALA A 139 6.49 10.00 7.98
N ALA A 140 7.62 10.43 7.43
CA ALA A 140 8.07 11.82 7.47
C ALA A 140 7.14 12.74 6.66
N LEU A 141 6.48 12.23 5.61
CA LEU A 141 5.41 12.91 4.87
C LEU A 141 4.04 12.80 5.53
N GLY A 142 3.97 12.32 6.77
CA GLY A 142 2.75 12.30 7.58
C GLY A 142 1.97 10.98 7.54
N SER A 143 2.39 9.99 6.76
CA SER A 143 1.64 8.71 6.65
C SER A 143 1.49 8.05 8.02
N ARG A 144 0.22 7.88 8.44
CA ARG A 144 -0.16 7.20 9.68
C ARG A 144 0.05 5.70 9.55
N PHE A 145 -0.24 5.15 8.38
CA PHE A 145 0.04 3.75 8.06
C PHE A 145 1.53 3.46 8.24
N ALA A 146 2.39 4.27 7.63
CA ALA A 146 3.83 4.09 7.71
C ALA A 146 4.37 4.20 9.15
N ARG A 147 3.88 5.20 9.91
CA ARG A 147 4.23 5.33 11.34
C ARG A 147 3.83 4.09 12.14
N THR A 148 2.63 3.57 11.91
CA THR A 148 2.11 2.37 12.59
C THR A 148 2.96 1.15 12.23
N GLN A 149 3.26 0.94 10.95
CA GLN A 149 4.11 -0.16 10.48
C GLN A 149 5.52 -0.09 11.07
N LEU A 150 6.11 1.11 11.18
CA LEU A 150 7.42 1.30 11.80
C LEU A 150 7.42 1.04 13.31
N ALA A 151 6.34 1.40 14.01
CA ALA A 151 6.18 1.09 15.43
C ALA A 151 6.07 -0.43 15.65
N VAL A 152 5.19 -1.09 14.89
CA VAL A 152 5.01 -2.55 14.94
C VAL A 152 6.29 -3.30 14.57
N HIS A 153 7.02 -2.85 13.56
CA HIS A 153 8.30 -3.47 13.17
C HIS A 153 9.32 -3.45 14.32
N LYS A 154 9.33 -2.41 15.15
CA LYS A 154 10.21 -2.32 16.32
C LYS A 154 9.74 -3.17 17.49
N GLU A 155 8.45 -3.50 17.57
CA GLU A 155 7.81 -4.04 18.76
C GLU A 155 7.29 -5.48 18.62
N ASN A 156 7.56 -6.19 17.53
CA ASN A 156 7.01 -7.53 17.33
C ASN A 156 8.04 -8.68 17.41
N PRO A 157 8.70 -8.89 18.58
CA PRO A 157 9.56 -10.05 18.79
C PRO A 157 8.75 -11.35 18.73
N TYR A 158 7.45 -11.32 19.04
CA TYR A 158 6.58 -12.48 19.02
C TYR A 158 6.26 -12.96 17.60
N ALA A 159 5.93 -12.08 16.65
CA ALA A 159 5.74 -12.49 15.25
C ALA A 159 7.06 -12.88 14.58
N ALA A 160 8.18 -12.25 14.96
CA ALA A 160 9.49 -12.73 14.53
C ALA A 160 9.75 -14.16 14.99
N LEU A 161 9.41 -14.48 16.25
CA LEU A 161 9.56 -15.81 16.85
C LEU A 161 8.58 -16.84 16.26
N CYS A 162 7.33 -16.45 16.01
CA CYS A 162 6.31 -17.28 15.34
C CYS A 162 6.69 -17.57 13.89
N ASN A 163 7.18 -16.57 13.14
CA ASN A 163 7.69 -16.76 11.78
C ASN A 163 8.92 -17.67 11.79
N GLN A 164 9.78 -17.58 12.80
CA GLN A 164 10.91 -18.49 12.97
C GLN A 164 10.47 -19.94 13.22
N MET A 165 9.46 -20.15 14.07
CA MET A 165 8.92 -21.49 14.34
C MET A 165 8.21 -22.09 13.11
N LEU A 166 7.39 -21.30 12.42
CA LEU A 166 6.71 -21.75 11.20
C LEU A 166 7.71 -22.09 10.09
N ASN A 167 8.74 -21.26 9.88
CA ASN A 167 9.79 -21.54 8.90
C ASN A 167 10.58 -22.81 9.24
N ARG A 168 10.88 -23.06 10.52
CA ARG A 168 11.51 -24.31 10.97
C ARG A 168 10.64 -25.52 10.64
N MET A 169 9.35 -25.47 10.98
CA MET A 169 8.42 -26.57 10.71
C MET A 169 8.29 -26.85 9.20
N PHE A 170 8.28 -25.82 8.35
CA PHE A 170 8.27 -26.00 6.90
C PHE A 170 9.59 -26.51 6.32
N ALA A 171 10.73 -26.21 6.94
CA ALA A 171 12.03 -26.76 6.55
C ALA A 171 12.15 -28.24 6.95
N GLU A 172 11.65 -28.60 8.13
CA GLU A 172 11.55 -30.00 8.58
C GLU A 172 10.66 -30.83 7.65
N LEU A 173 9.52 -30.30 7.24
CA LEU A 173 8.62 -30.95 6.27
C LEU A 173 9.23 -31.10 4.87
N ARG A 174 10.17 -30.24 4.49
CA ARG A 174 10.91 -30.32 3.22
C ARG A 174 12.14 -31.23 3.28
N GLY A 175 12.48 -31.76 4.46
CA GLY A 175 13.66 -32.60 4.65
C GLY A 175 14.99 -31.84 4.54
N GLU A 176 14.95 -30.51 4.66
CA GLU A 176 16.13 -29.62 4.52
C GLU A 176 16.94 -29.52 5.83
N CYS A 177 16.53 -30.24 6.88
CA CYS A 177 17.24 -30.28 8.16
C CYS A 177 18.13 -31.54 8.22
N GLN A 178 19.43 -31.37 7.92
CA GLN A 178 20.53 -32.16 8.47
C GLN A 178 21.43 -31.24 9.30
#